data_AF-A0A1S2EXA3-F1
#
_entry.id   AF-A0A1S2EXA3-F1
#
_cell.length_a   1.000
_cell.length_b   1.000
_cell.length_c   1.000
_cell.angle_alpha   90.00
_cell.angle_beta   90.00
_cell.angle_gamma   90.00
#
_symmetry.space_group_name_H-M   'P 1'
#
loop_
_entity.id
_entity.type
_entity.pdbx_description
1 polymer ?
#
loop_
_entity_poly.entity_id
_entity_poly.type
_entity_poly.pdbx_seq_one_letter_code
_entity_poly.pdbx_strand_id
1 'polypeptide(L)'
;MKKISISVLTVLSLFVGSFYLNTVEAAQGSHADKTVESRDTKTSQFTDTQGHWAQGAIQDAIQRGYVDGYPDKRFLPNKQVTRAEFIKMAVSAMDIEVASLSSGSWYAPYVAAAESAGIYKAGDFGNSDLTKRMTREEMAKLAVKALGYKNVEDKQWMYLASKDGIISGTAPGVISPTGTTTRAQAIAVIERLLQVKSGKELPVDKYAVAAAEVYWHKTNIFSVAPEIFNGPDNNNKNVGIDSWKLSKLQFGAPDGSVVAQVDELIAIDWNDPKDPNRKLLPSKNKLVWKFGSKENVFTNDLQAYVILLKSHYVVNKKPKLYPFKRLSLNIMGYNGKPNGTILNMPYVIESKEKEKQIYGLVIPKKGFSTGGSIEVLVETITAGAPVYLNTLSRSVLIK
;
A
#
# COMPACT_ATOMS: atom_id res chain seq x y z
N MET A 1 -43.97 -2.82 2.79
CA MET A 1 -42.83 -2.07 3.37
C MET A 1 -42.24 -2.86 4.52
N LYS A 2 -41.11 -3.55 4.32
CA LYS A 2 -40.29 -4.15 5.37
C LYS A 2 -38.87 -3.61 5.17
N LYS A 3 -38.39 -2.82 6.14
CA LYS A 3 -37.00 -2.33 6.17
C LYS A 3 -36.11 -3.46 6.66
N ILE A 4 -35.16 -3.89 5.84
CA ILE A 4 -34.07 -4.78 6.24
C ILE A 4 -32.88 -3.87 6.56
N SER A 5 -32.54 -3.75 7.83
CA SER A 5 -31.28 -3.15 8.28
C SER A 5 -30.15 -4.14 7.99
N ILE A 6 -29.20 -3.73 7.15
CA ILE A 6 -27.95 -4.46 6.93
C ILE A 6 -26.94 -3.91 7.94
N SER A 7 -26.70 -4.66 9.01
CA SER A 7 -25.54 -4.44 9.89
C SER A 7 -24.30 -4.96 9.18
N VAL A 8 -23.40 -4.04 8.79
CA VAL A 8 -22.09 -4.37 8.23
C VAL A 8 -21.17 -4.80 9.36
N LEU A 9 -20.94 -6.11 9.49
CA LEU A 9 -19.93 -6.68 10.37
C LEU A 9 -18.61 -6.71 9.60
N THR A 10 -17.70 -5.79 9.92
CA THR A 10 -16.38 -5.71 9.29
C THR A 10 -15.52 -6.87 9.78
N VAL A 11 -15.28 -7.87 8.92
CA VAL A 11 -14.35 -8.97 9.20
C VAL A 11 -12.92 -8.43 9.05
N LEU A 12 -12.25 -8.25 10.20
CA LEU A 12 -10.83 -7.93 10.29
C LEU A 12 -10.03 -9.13 9.76
N SER A 13 -9.37 -8.99 8.60
CA SER A 13 -8.53 -10.06 8.06
C SER A 13 -7.24 -10.15 8.87
N LEU A 14 -7.13 -11.22 9.66
CA LEU A 14 -6.02 -11.57 10.54
C LEU A 14 -4.88 -12.21 9.75
N PHE A 15 -3.65 -11.71 9.93
CA PHE A 15 -2.46 -12.53 9.82
C PHE A 15 -2.00 -12.87 11.23
N VAL A 16 -2.30 -14.10 11.67
CA VAL A 16 -1.74 -14.66 12.90
C VAL A 16 -0.32 -15.11 12.55
N GLY A 17 0.68 -14.33 12.95
CA GLY A 17 2.05 -14.81 13.01
C GLY A 17 2.17 -15.76 14.20
N SER A 18 2.38 -17.05 13.95
CA SER A 18 2.66 -18.05 14.98
C SER A 18 3.96 -17.70 15.71
N PHE A 19 3.87 -17.35 16.98
CA PHE A 19 5.03 -17.29 17.87
C PHE A 19 5.33 -18.71 18.37
N TYR A 20 6.50 -19.25 18.02
CA TYR A 20 7.03 -20.45 18.65
C TYR A 20 7.53 -20.09 20.05
N LEU A 21 6.92 -20.65 21.09
CA LEU A 21 7.49 -20.68 22.45
C LEU A 21 8.52 -21.82 22.51
N ASN A 22 9.79 -21.49 22.75
CA ASN A 22 10.74 -22.46 23.28
C ASN A 22 10.54 -22.53 24.80
N THR A 23 10.09 -23.68 25.30
CA THR A 23 10.09 -23.99 26.72
C THR A 23 11.51 -24.33 27.17
N VAL A 24 12.05 -23.59 28.14
CA VAL A 24 13.25 -24.00 28.88
C VAL A 24 12.79 -24.54 30.23
N GLU A 25 13.23 -25.77 30.50
CA GLU A 25 12.91 -26.59 31.66
C GLU A 25 13.58 -26.04 32.93
N ALA A 26 12.86 -26.07 34.05
CA ALA A 26 13.29 -25.54 35.34
C ALA A 26 14.23 -26.51 36.06
N ALA A 27 15.35 -26.00 36.58
CA ALA A 27 16.15 -26.66 37.60
C ALA A 27 15.94 -25.93 38.96
N GLN A 28 15.54 -26.70 39.97
CA GLN A 28 15.35 -26.25 41.35
C GLN A 28 16.70 -26.00 42.05
N GLY A 29 16.76 -24.93 42.84
CA GLY A 29 17.83 -24.67 43.80
C GLY A 29 17.38 -23.63 44.83
N SER A 30 17.26 -24.06 46.09
CA SER A 30 16.88 -23.27 47.26
C SER A 30 18.05 -22.45 47.82
N HIS A 31 17.83 -21.21 48.25
CA HIS A 31 18.20 -20.69 49.60
C HIS A 31 17.92 -19.18 49.78
N ALA A 32 17.21 -18.90 50.88
CA ALA A 32 17.32 -17.78 51.84
C ALA A 32 17.29 -16.29 51.39
N ASP A 33 16.15 -15.67 51.70
CA ASP A 33 15.96 -14.41 52.44
C ASP A 33 16.92 -13.23 52.22
N LYS A 34 16.46 -12.25 51.43
CA LYS A 34 16.67 -10.81 51.68
C LYS A 34 15.42 -10.04 51.26
N THR A 35 14.87 -9.28 52.20
CA THR A 35 13.89 -8.22 52.02
C THR A 35 14.26 -7.30 50.85
N VAL A 36 13.52 -7.42 49.75
CA VAL A 36 13.45 -6.43 48.68
C VAL A 36 12.00 -6.00 48.62
N GLU A 37 11.74 -4.72 48.84
CA GLU A 37 10.45 -4.10 48.54
C GLU A 37 10.02 -4.55 47.14
N SER A 38 8.97 -5.36 47.09
CA SER A 38 8.38 -5.80 45.84
C SER A 38 7.94 -4.55 45.10
N ARG A 39 8.68 -4.16 44.06
CA ARG A 39 8.07 -3.48 42.92
C ARG A 39 6.97 -4.41 42.46
N ASP A 40 5.78 -4.13 42.95
CA ASP A 40 4.55 -4.83 42.64
C ASP A 40 4.57 -5.08 41.14
N THR A 41 4.69 -6.36 40.77
CA THR A 41 4.77 -6.78 39.39
C THR A 41 3.51 -6.25 38.71
N LYS A 42 3.67 -5.17 37.93
CA LYS A 42 2.66 -4.48 37.12
C LYS A 42 2.05 -5.39 36.02
N THR A 43 2.03 -6.70 36.24
CA THR A 43 1.39 -7.75 35.44
C THR A 43 -0.06 -8.01 35.87
N SER A 44 -0.69 -7.06 36.56
CA SER A 44 -2.14 -7.01 36.76
C SER A 44 -2.84 -6.74 35.42
N GLN A 45 -3.21 -7.83 34.76
CA GLN A 45 -3.91 -7.90 33.47
C GLN A 45 -5.10 -6.93 33.41
N PHE A 46 -5.11 -6.04 32.42
CA PHE A 46 -6.31 -5.23 32.16
C PHE A 46 -7.49 -6.13 31.80
N THR A 47 -8.65 -5.73 32.28
CA THR A 47 -9.89 -6.51 32.12
C THR A 47 -10.38 -6.54 30.67
N ASP A 48 -9.93 -5.60 29.83
CA ASP A 48 -10.39 -5.41 28.45
C ASP A 48 -9.34 -5.80 27.39
N THR A 49 -8.24 -6.45 27.78
CA THR A 49 -7.23 -6.97 26.86
C THR A 49 -7.22 -8.49 26.75
N GLN A 50 -7.87 -9.22 27.65
CA GLN A 50 -7.94 -10.68 27.60
C GLN A 50 -8.62 -11.15 26.31
N GLY A 51 -7.93 -12.00 25.55
CA GLY A 51 -8.41 -12.52 24.25
C GLY A 51 -8.36 -11.50 23.11
N HIS A 52 -7.88 -10.28 23.37
CA HIS A 52 -7.67 -9.27 22.32
C HIS A 52 -6.42 -9.60 21.51
N TRP A 53 -6.46 -9.43 20.18
CA TRP A 53 -5.33 -9.75 19.29
C TRP A 53 -4.02 -9.05 19.66
N ALA A 54 -4.12 -7.85 20.26
CA ALA A 54 -2.98 -7.04 20.68
C ALA A 54 -2.52 -7.31 22.13
N GLN A 55 -3.07 -8.31 22.83
CA GLN A 55 -2.80 -8.54 24.25
C GLN A 55 -1.29 -8.63 24.53
N GLY A 56 -0.56 -9.48 23.79
CA GLY A 56 0.89 -9.64 23.96
C GLY A 56 1.65 -8.33 23.70
N ALA A 57 1.38 -7.69 22.56
CA ALA A 57 2.02 -6.41 22.21
C ALA A 57 1.75 -5.31 23.25
N ILE A 58 0.56 -5.27 23.85
CA ILE A 58 0.22 -4.33 24.93
C ILE A 58 1.02 -4.64 26.20
N GLN A 59 1.17 -5.92 26.55
CA GLN A 59 1.97 -6.35 27.69
C GLN A 59 3.44 -5.95 27.52
N ASP A 60 4.01 -6.22 26.34
CA ASP A 60 5.38 -5.84 25.99
C ASP A 60 5.56 -4.31 26.05
N ALA A 61 4.61 -3.57 25.50
CA ALA A 61 4.64 -2.10 25.49
C ALA A 61 4.68 -1.49 26.91
N ILE A 62 4.01 -2.14 27.87
CA ILE A 62 3.96 -1.72 29.27
C ILE A 62 5.22 -2.12 30.01
N GLN A 63 5.72 -3.32 29.76
CA GLN A 63 7.00 -3.76 30.31
C GLN A 63 8.13 -2.82 29.88
N ARG A 64 8.07 -2.33 28.64
CA ARG A 64 8.99 -1.32 28.08
C ARG A 64 8.66 0.11 28.51
N GLY A 65 7.56 0.35 29.22
CA GLY A 65 7.24 1.63 29.85
C GLY A 65 6.79 2.76 28.91
N TYR A 66 6.47 2.50 27.64
CA TYR A 66 6.07 3.57 26.71
C TYR A 66 4.56 3.75 26.57
N VAL A 67 3.76 2.85 27.17
CA VAL A 67 2.30 3.00 27.32
C VAL A 67 1.86 2.67 28.74
N ASP A 68 0.71 3.22 29.12
CA ASP A 68 0.03 2.93 30.38
C ASP A 68 -1.46 2.68 30.11
N GLY A 69 -2.10 1.97 31.04
CA GLY A 69 -3.56 1.88 31.10
C GLY A 69 -4.20 2.97 31.96
N TYR A 70 -5.47 2.79 32.26
CA TYR A 70 -6.28 3.72 33.03
C TYR A 70 -6.40 3.29 34.50
N PRO A 71 -6.70 4.21 35.44
CA PRO A 71 -6.84 3.90 36.86
C PRO A 71 -7.88 2.83 37.19
N ASP A 72 -8.85 2.62 36.29
CA ASP A 72 -9.94 1.66 36.42
C ASP A 72 -9.59 0.24 35.91
N LYS A 73 -8.30 -0.06 35.76
CA LYS A 73 -7.77 -1.35 35.28
C LYS A 73 -8.17 -1.70 33.84
N ARG A 74 -8.49 -0.72 33.01
CA ARG A 74 -8.66 -0.89 31.55
C ARG A 74 -7.49 -0.34 30.76
N PHE A 75 -7.25 -0.86 29.56
CA PHE A 75 -6.28 -0.32 28.60
C PHE A 75 -6.95 0.47 27.46
N LEU A 76 -8.18 0.12 27.12
CA LEU A 76 -8.95 0.61 25.99
C LEU A 76 -8.27 0.37 24.63
N PRO A 77 -7.96 -0.90 24.26
CA PRO A 77 -7.20 -1.20 23.05
C PRO A 77 -7.89 -0.68 21.77
N ASN A 78 -9.22 -0.62 21.78
CA ASN A 78 -10.04 -0.14 20.65
C ASN A 78 -10.35 1.36 20.69
N LYS A 79 -9.93 2.09 21.73
CA LYS A 79 -10.07 3.56 21.76
C LYS A 79 -9.20 4.16 20.67
N GLN A 80 -9.78 5.09 19.90
CA GLN A 80 -9.04 5.83 18.89
C GLN A 80 -7.95 6.68 19.53
N VAL A 81 -6.76 6.69 18.94
CA VAL A 81 -5.60 7.45 19.42
C VAL A 81 -5.57 8.85 18.81
N THR A 82 -5.18 9.86 19.58
CA THR A 82 -4.91 11.21 19.05
C THR A 82 -3.51 11.31 18.47
N ARG A 83 -3.24 12.37 17.70
CA ARG A 83 -1.90 12.63 17.16
C ARG A 83 -0.86 12.83 18.28
N ALA A 84 -1.22 13.61 19.30
CA ALA A 84 -0.40 13.82 20.50
C ALA A 84 -0.13 12.50 21.25
N GLU A 85 -1.15 11.66 21.43
CA GLU A 85 -1.00 10.35 22.08
C GLU A 85 -0.03 9.46 21.30
N PHE A 86 -0.15 9.38 19.97
CA PHE A 86 0.77 8.58 19.15
C PHE A 86 2.21 9.12 19.21
N ILE A 87 2.41 10.44 19.09
CA ILE A 87 3.74 11.05 19.18
C ILE A 87 4.41 10.70 20.51
N LYS A 88 3.69 10.86 21.63
CA LYS A 88 4.19 10.46 22.95
C LYS A 88 4.59 8.97 22.98
N MET A 89 3.72 8.09 22.49
CA MET A 89 3.99 6.65 22.46
C MET A 89 5.24 6.34 21.63
N ALA A 90 5.38 6.92 20.44
CA ALA A 90 6.51 6.67 19.54
C ALA A 90 7.83 7.20 20.11
N VAL A 91 7.84 8.42 20.64
CA VAL A 91 9.02 9.05 21.27
C VAL A 91 9.50 8.23 22.46
N SER A 92 8.59 7.84 23.36
CA SER A 92 8.93 6.99 24.51
C SER A 92 9.40 5.60 24.09
N ALA A 93 8.77 4.99 23.07
CA ALA A 93 9.15 3.65 22.62
C ALA A 93 10.53 3.59 21.95
N MET A 94 10.97 4.71 21.38
CA MET A 94 12.30 4.87 20.78
C MET A 94 13.35 5.43 21.75
N ASP A 95 12.98 5.61 23.03
CA ASP A 95 13.85 6.14 24.08
C ASP A 95 14.49 7.48 23.71
N ILE A 96 13.71 8.35 23.06
CA ILE A 96 14.16 9.69 22.67
C ILE A 96 14.05 10.60 23.89
N GLU A 97 15.13 11.33 24.19
CA GLU A 97 15.17 12.25 25.33
C GLU A 97 14.07 13.31 25.25
N VAL A 98 13.35 13.48 26.36
CA VAL A 98 12.25 14.44 26.50
C VAL A 98 12.61 15.43 27.59
N ALA A 99 12.63 16.71 27.25
CA ALA A 99 12.86 17.76 28.22
C ALA A 99 11.75 17.79 29.29
N SER A 100 12.11 18.20 30.51
CA SER A 100 11.14 18.37 31.60
C SER A 100 10.04 19.35 31.20
N LEU A 101 8.81 19.02 31.56
CA LEU A 101 7.65 19.90 31.39
C LEU A 101 7.88 21.23 32.14
N SER A 102 8.05 22.32 31.41
CA SER A 102 8.21 23.65 31.99
C SER A 102 6.89 24.43 32.04
N SER A 103 6.03 24.29 31.02
CA SER A 103 4.65 24.80 30.98
C SER A 103 3.90 24.30 29.72
N GLY A 104 2.57 24.42 29.68
CA GLY A 104 1.76 24.16 28.48
C GLY A 104 1.10 22.78 28.42
N SER A 105 0.78 22.32 27.20
CA SER A 105 0.12 21.03 26.99
C SER A 105 1.03 19.87 27.39
N TRP A 106 0.48 18.82 28.01
CA TRP A 106 1.24 17.65 28.48
C TRP A 106 2.09 16.97 27.38
N TYR A 107 1.65 17.07 26.13
CA TYR A 107 2.34 16.48 24.98
C TYR A 107 3.45 17.37 24.39
N ALA A 108 3.57 18.63 24.81
CA ALA A 108 4.47 19.59 24.17
C ALA A 108 5.95 19.14 24.17
N PRO A 109 6.51 18.59 25.27
CA PRO A 109 7.89 18.11 25.24
C PRO A 109 8.12 16.93 24.30
N TYR A 110 7.14 16.03 24.18
CA TYR A 110 7.21 14.89 23.25
C TYR A 110 7.15 15.36 21.80
N VAL A 111 6.34 16.37 21.51
CA VAL A 111 6.28 16.98 20.18
C VAL A 111 7.62 17.61 19.83
N ALA A 112 8.19 18.40 20.74
CA ALA A 112 9.51 19.01 20.54
C ALA A 112 10.60 17.94 20.31
N ALA A 113 10.61 16.87 21.11
CA ALA A 113 11.53 15.75 20.93
C ALA A 113 11.36 15.06 19.56
N ALA A 114 10.11 14.84 19.12
CA ALA A 114 9.81 14.28 17.81
C ALA A 114 10.25 15.20 16.65
N GLU A 115 10.16 16.53 16.83
CA GLU A 115 10.68 17.50 15.86
C GLU A 115 12.20 17.49 15.78
N SER A 116 12.88 17.51 16.94
CA SER A 116 14.34 17.41 17.02
C SER A 116 14.88 16.11 16.42
N ALA A 117 14.17 14.99 16.61
CA ALA A 117 14.51 13.70 16.02
C ALA A 117 14.09 13.57 14.54
N GLY A 118 13.40 14.56 13.97
CA GLY A 118 12.94 14.56 12.58
C GLY A 118 11.79 13.59 12.30
N ILE A 119 11.13 13.05 13.31
CA ILE A 119 9.98 12.14 13.21
C ILE A 119 8.70 12.90 12.87
N TYR A 120 8.59 14.12 13.38
CA TYR A 120 7.45 15.02 13.17
C TYR A 120 7.95 16.40 12.71
N LYS A 121 7.10 17.13 11.99
CA LYS A 121 7.28 18.53 11.61
C LYS A 121 5.91 19.20 11.51
N ALA A 122 5.80 20.45 11.93
CA ALA A 122 4.62 21.27 11.64
C ALA A 122 4.24 21.23 10.14
N GLY A 123 2.98 20.90 9.86
CA GLY A 123 2.46 20.69 8.50
C GLY A 123 2.49 19.25 8.00
N ASP A 124 3.09 18.31 8.74
CA ASP A 124 2.99 16.87 8.40
C ASP A 124 1.54 16.37 8.45
N PHE A 125 0.73 16.99 9.31
CA PHE A 125 -0.71 16.76 9.43
C PHE A 125 -1.49 17.81 8.65
N GLY A 126 -2.71 17.47 8.21
CA GLY A 126 -3.57 18.40 7.46
C GLY A 126 -4.00 19.65 8.25
N ASN A 127 -3.68 19.73 9.55
CA ASN A 127 -3.80 20.91 10.41
C ASN A 127 -2.94 20.69 11.68
N SER A 128 -2.70 21.75 12.44
CA SER A 128 -1.88 21.71 13.66
C SER A 128 -2.59 21.18 14.91
N ASP A 129 -3.83 20.69 14.79
CA ASP A 129 -4.57 20.16 15.94
C ASP A 129 -4.07 18.76 16.29
N LEU A 130 -3.27 18.66 17.36
CA LEU A 130 -2.71 17.41 17.85
C LEU A 130 -3.69 16.58 18.70
N THR A 131 -4.86 17.12 19.02
CA THR A 131 -5.93 16.41 19.74
C THR A 131 -6.83 15.61 18.80
N LYS A 132 -6.78 15.89 17.49
CA LYS A 132 -7.47 15.10 16.48
C LYS A 132 -7.01 13.65 16.44
N ARG A 133 -7.92 12.80 15.98
CA ARG A 133 -7.69 11.37 15.79
C ARG A 133 -6.64 11.16 14.70
N MET A 134 -5.67 10.30 15.01
CA MET A 134 -4.59 9.95 14.10
C MET A 134 -5.12 9.09 12.96
N THR A 135 -4.90 9.50 11.71
CA THR A 135 -5.22 8.67 10.55
C THR A 135 -4.12 7.63 10.30
N ARG A 136 -4.43 6.60 9.50
CA ARG A 136 -3.46 5.57 9.10
C ARG A 136 -2.32 6.15 8.27
N GLU A 137 -2.60 7.09 7.37
CA GLU A 137 -1.57 7.78 6.60
C GLU A 137 -0.67 8.66 7.45
N GLU A 138 -1.24 9.39 8.41
CA GLU A 138 -0.45 10.19 9.36
C GLU A 138 0.46 9.29 10.20
N MET A 139 -0.07 8.17 10.69
CA MET A 139 0.71 7.15 11.40
C MET A 139 1.84 6.55 10.53
N ALA A 140 1.55 6.24 9.26
CA ALA A 140 2.54 5.75 8.28
C ALA A 140 3.67 6.76 8.07
N LYS A 141 3.31 8.04 7.90
CA LYS A 141 4.25 9.14 7.69
C LYS A 141 5.24 9.24 8.83
N LEU A 142 4.76 9.26 10.08
CA LEU A 142 5.65 9.34 11.24
C LEU A 142 6.56 8.12 11.36
N ALA A 143 6.05 6.91 11.10
CA ALA A 143 6.86 5.70 11.15
C ALA A 143 7.98 5.69 10.10
N VAL A 144 7.67 6.08 8.86
CA VAL A 144 8.65 6.15 7.76
C VAL A 144 9.67 7.28 7.98
N LYS A 145 9.26 8.41 8.58
CA LYS A 145 10.21 9.45 9.02
C LYS A 145 11.14 8.92 10.10
N ALA A 146 10.64 8.13 11.05
CA ALA A 146 11.45 7.49 12.08
C ALA A 146 12.43 6.43 11.54
N LEU A 147 12.16 5.85 10.37
CA LEU A 147 13.12 5.00 9.63
C LEU A 147 14.21 5.81 8.91
N GLY A 148 14.06 7.12 8.80
CA GLY A 148 15.07 8.00 8.18
C GLY A 148 14.95 8.14 6.67
N TYR A 149 13.87 7.67 6.05
CA TYR A 149 13.61 7.91 4.62
C TYR A 149 13.67 9.41 4.29
N LYS A 150 14.30 9.74 3.17
CA LYS A 150 14.47 11.11 2.67
C LYS A 150 13.70 11.29 1.37
N ASN A 151 13.32 12.53 1.05
CA ASN A 151 12.68 12.91 -0.20
C ASN A 151 11.42 12.10 -0.53
N VAL A 152 10.65 11.73 0.49
CA VAL A 152 9.42 10.95 0.32
C VAL A 152 8.33 11.86 -0.24
N GLU A 153 7.76 11.43 -1.37
CA GLU A 153 6.69 12.14 -2.06
C GLU A 153 5.37 12.10 -1.27
N ASP A 154 4.42 12.96 -1.65
CA ASP A 154 3.06 12.89 -1.11
C ASP A 154 2.47 11.49 -1.33
N LYS A 155 1.76 10.96 -0.32
CA LYS A 155 1.17 9.61 -0.28
C LYS A 155 2.15 8.42 -0.33
N GLN A 156 3.41 8.59 -0.76
CA GLN A 156 4.42 7.53 -0.81
C GLN A 156 4.67 6.86 0.54
N TRP A 157 4.47 7.60 1.64
CA TRP A 157 4.54 7.10 3.01
C TRP A 157 3.72 5.82 3.23
N MET A 158 2.54 5.71 2.63
CA MET A 158 1.71 4.51 2.72
C MET A 158 2.36 3.32 2.00
N TYR A 159 3.01 3.56 0.86
CA TYR A 159 3.71 2.52 0.11
C TYR A 159 4.92 2.03 0.89
N LEU A 160 5.78 2.94 1.38
CA LEU A 160 6.98 2.59 2.14
C LEU A 160 6.63 1.85 3.44
N ALA A 161 5.68 2.37 4.22
CA ALA A 161 5.24 1.71 5.45
C ALA A 161 4.63 0.31 5.17
N SER A 162 3.95 0.12 4.04
CA SER A 162 3.41 -1.19 3.67
C SER A 162 4.51 -2.14 3.21
N LYS A 163 5.46 -1.63 2.42
CA LYS A 163 6.59 -2.37 1.85
C LYS A 163 7.53 -2.89 2.93
N ASP A 164 7.82 -2.06 3.94
CA ASP A 164 8.64 -2.45 5.09
C ASP A 164 7.84 -3.30 6.12
N GLY A 165 6.60 -3.64 5.77
CA GLY A 165 5.68 -4.40 6.60
C GLY A 165 5.09 -3.60 7.75
N ILE A 166 5.51 -2.38 8.08
CA ILE A 166 5.03 -1.61 9.24
C ILE A 166 3.49 -1.50 9.29
N ILE A 167 2.84 -1.30 8.14
CA ILE A 167 1.38 -1.22 8.03
C ILE A 167 0.85 -2.31 7.08
N SER A 168 -0.23 -2.97 7.46
CA SER A 168 -0.99 -3.90 6.62
C SER A 168 -2.33 -3.32 6.17
N GLY A 169 -2.99 -3.98 5.22
CA GLY A 169 -4.34 -3.62 4.78
C GLY A 169 -5.40 -3.89 5.87
N THR A 170 -6.52 -3.17 5.81
CA THR A 170 -7.70 -3.44 6.64
C THR A 170 -8.55 -4.58 6.06
N ALA A 171 -8.39 -4.84 4.76
CA ALA A 171 -8.91 -5.97 4.01
C ALA A 171 -8.05 -6.16 2.74
N PRO A 172 -8.17 -7.28 2.00
CA PRO A 172 -7.42 -7.47 0.76
C PRO A 172 -7.60 -6.31 -0.24
N GLY A 173 -6.50 -5.62 -0.54
CA GLY A 173 -6.47 -4.46 -1.43
C GLY A 173 -7.07 -3.17 -0.84
N VAL A 174 -7.24 -3.07 0.48
CA VAL A 174 -7.80 -1.89 1.16
C VAL A 174 -6.83 -1.38 2.22
N ILE A 175 -6.32 -0.16 2.05
CA ILE A 175 -5.34 0.45 2.97
C ILE A 175 -5.92 1.55 3.86
N SER A 176 -7.12 2.07 3.56
CA SER A 176 -7.87 3.06 4.35
C SER A 176 -7.02 4.24 4.90
N PRO A 177 -6.40 5.08 4.07
CA PRO A 177 -5.41 6.07 4.52
C PRO A 177 -6.01 7.12 5.48
N THR A 178 -7.26 7.51 5.27
CA THR A 178 -8.00 8.46 6.12
C THR A 178 -8.68 7.80 7.33
N GLY A 179 -8.64 6.47 7.45
CA GLY A 179 -9.22 5.75 8.57
C GLY A 179 -8.51 6.09 9.87
N THR A 180 -9.27 6.34 10.93
CA THR A 180 -8.71 6.59 12.27
C THR A 180 -8.10 5.33 12.87
N THR A 181 -7.06 5.49 13.68
CA THR A 181 -6.31 4.39 14.29
C THR A 181 -6.65 4.20 15.77
N THR A 182 -6.60 2.96 16.25
CA THR A 182 -6.79 2.62 17.66
C THR A 182 -5.46 2.60 18.43
N ARG A 183 -5.52 2.63 19.76
CA ARG A 183 -4.35 2.46 20.65
C ARG A 183 -3.61 1.15 20.38
N ALA A 184 -4.33 0.05 20.16
CA ALA A 184 -3.72 -1.23 19.81
C ALA A 184 -3.01 -1.19 18.44
N GLN A 185 -3.60 -0.52 17.44
CA GLN A 185 -2.96 -0.33 16.13
C GLN A 185 -1.70 0.54 16.23
N ALA A 186 -1.72 1.59 17.05
CA ALA A 186 -0.54 2.41 17.33
C ALA A 186 0.61 1.60 17.92
N ILE A 187 0.34 0.75 18.91
CA ILE A 187 1.34 -0.16 19.48
C ILE A 187 1.89 -1.10 18.41
N ALA A 188 1.00 -1.75 17.65
CA ALA A 188 1.44 -2.69 16.61
C ALA A 188 2.36 -2.01 15.57
N VAL A 189 2.06 -0.78 15.16
CA VAL A 189 2.91 -0.01 14.25
C VAL A 189 4.25 0.35 14.89
N ILE A 190 4.25 0.79 16.16
CA ILE A 190 5.49 1.14 16.89
C ILE A 190 6.39 -0.10 17.06
N GLU A 191 5.83 -1.24 17.45
CA GLU A 191 6.61 -2.48 17.61
C GLU A 191 7.19 -2.95 16.27
N ARG A 192 6.42 -2.84 15.18
CA ARG A 192 6.93 -3.17 13.83
C ARG A 192 8.01 -2.19 13.37
N LEU A 193 7.82 -0.89 13.61
CA LEU A 193 8.83 0.13 13.35
C LEU A 193 10.15 -0.20 14.06
N LEU A 194 10.10 -0.55 15.36
CA LEU A 194 11.29 -0.88 16.13
C LEU A 194 12.00 -2.14 15.62
N GLN A 195 11.24 -3.16 15.19
CA GLN A 195 11.81 -4.34 14.53
C GLN A 195 12.52 -3.98 13.23
N VAL A 196 11.92 -3.15 12.37
CA VAL A 196 12.58 -2.69 11.14
C VAL A 196 13.84 -1.88 11.46
N LYS A 197 13.79 -0.99 12.47
CA LYS A 197 14.98 -0.22 12.92
C LYS A 197 16.10 -1.11 13.45
N SER A 198 15.79 -2.29 14.00
CA SER A 198 16.79 -3.27 14.43
C SER A 198 17.31 -4.15 13.27
N GLY A 199 16.97 -3.83 12.01
CA GLY A 199 17.40 -4.57 10.83
C GLY A 199 16.57 -5.83 10.54
N LYS A 200 15.44 -6.05 11.22
CA LYS A 200 14.58 -7.21 10.99
C LYS A 200 13.66 -6.97 9.78
N GLU A 201 13.70 -7.89 8.83
CA GLU A 201 12.70 -7.95 7.76
C GLU A 201 11.35 -8.47 8.30
N LEU A 202 10.27 -7.78 7.94
CA LEU A 202 8.92 -8.14 8.36
C LEU A 202 8.13 -8.78 7.23
N PRO A 203 7.19 -9.69 7.54
CA PRO A 203 6.24 -10.16 6.55
C PRO A 203 5.39 -9.00 6.03
N VAL A 204 5.23 -8.98 4.71
CA VAL A 204 4.61 -7.91 3.93
C VAL A 204 3.24 -8.36 3.42
N ASP A 205 2.22 -7.52 3.61
CA ASP A 205 0.94 -7.66 2.92
C ASP A 205 1.08 -7.12 1.50
N LYS A 206 1.40 -8.01 0.55
CA LYS A 206 1.60 -7.63 -0.86
C LYS A 206 0.40 -6.92 -1.49
N TYR A 207 -0.82 -7.19 -1.02
CA TYR A 207 -2.01 -6.51 -1.55
C TYR A 207 -2.15 -5.09 -1.00
N ALA A 208 -1.74 -4.87 0.25
CA ALA A 208 -1.61 -3.53 0.79
C ALA A 208 -0.51 -2.73 0.08
N VAL A 209 0.63 -3.35 -0.23
CA VAL A 209 1.69 -2.72 -1.03
C VAL A 209 1.16 -2.28 -2.39
N ALA A 210 0.51 -3.18 -3.13
CA ALA A 210 -0.06 -2.87 -4.43
C ALA A 210 -1.13 -1.77 -4.35
N ALA A 211 -2.03 -1.82 -3.36
CA ALA A 211 -3.03 -0.77 -3.18
C ALA A 211 -2.41 0.59 -2.76
N ALA A 212 -1.34 0.58 -1.97
CA ALA A 212 -0.60 1.78 -1.58
C ALA A 212 0.18 2.38 -2.75
N GLU A 213 0.67 1.56 -3.66
CA GLU A 213 1.27 2.00 -4.92
C GLU A 213 0.24 2.76 -5.80
N VAL A 214 -0.97 2.21 -5.96
CA VAL A 214 -2.07 2.93 -6.66
C VAL A 214 -2.40 4.24 -5.96
N TYR A 215 -2.47 4.25 -4.63
CA TYR A 215 -2.76 5.46 -3.87
C TYR A 215 -1.70 6.55 -4.08
N TRP A 216 -0.43 6.16 -4.14
CA TRP A 216 0.69 7.08 -4.36
C TRP A 216 0.72 7.63 -5.79
N HIS A 217 0.82 6.78 -6.81
CA HIS A 217 1.08 7.26 -8.18
C HIS A 217 0.17 6.64 -9.25
N LYS A 218 -1.02 6.15 -8.88
CA LYS A 218 -2.07 5.72 -9.82
C LYS A 218 -1.75 4.45 -10.62
N THR A 219 -0.76 3.67 -10.23
CA THR A 219 -0.51 2.35 -10.80
C THR A 219 0.00 1.40 -9.73
N ASN A 220 -0.19 0.10 -9.91
CA ASN A 220 0.43 -0.96 -9.10
C ASN A 220 1.34 -1.88 -9.92
N ILE A 221 1.69 -1.47 -11.14
CA ILE A 221 2.37 -2.34 -12.09
C ILE A 221 3.77 -2.75 -11.60
N PHE A 222 4.42 -1.93 -10.77
CA PHE A 222 5.77 -2.21 -10.28
C PHE A 222 5.79 -3.18 -9.10
N SER A 223 4.75 -3.22 -8.26
CA SER A 223 4.63 -4.23 -7.19
C SER A 223 3.97 -5.53 -7.65
N VAL A 224 3.08 -5.48 -8.65
CA VAL A 224 2.38 -6.67 -9.14
C VAL A 224 3.21 -7.45 -10.17
N ALA A 225 3.97 -6.74 -11.02
CA ALA A 225 4.80 -7.35 -12.07
C ALA A 225 6.29 -6.92 -11.95
N PRO A 226 6.92 -7.11 -10.78
CA PRO A 226 8.29 -6.65 -10.51
C PRO A 226 9.35 -7.34 -11.39
N GLU A 227 9.06 -8.52 -11.95
CA GLU A 227 9.96 -9.23 -12.86
C GLU A 227 10.06 -8.56 -14.25
N ILE A 228 9.10 -7.70 -14.60
CA ILE A 228 9.02 -7.00 -15.89
C ILE A 228 9.26 -5.51 -15.70
N PHE A 229 8.67 -4.92 -14.67
CA PHE A 229 8.67 -3.47 -14.43
C PHE A 229 9.45 -3.14 -13.17
N ASN A 230 10.48 -2.30 -13.31
CA ASN A 230 11.40 -2.02 -12.21
C ASN A 230 10.71 -1.19 -11.13
N GLY A 231 10.72 -1.67 -9.88
CA GLY A 231 10.22 -0.93 -8.71
C GLY A 231 11.17 0.17 -8.21
N PRO A 232 10.85 0.81 -7.08
CA PRO A 232 11.62 1.94 -6.54
C PRO A 232 13.03 1.59 -6.06
N ASP A 233 13.32 0.31 -5.86
CA ASP A 233 14.66 -0.12 -5.42
C ASP A 233 15.64 -0.29 -6.59
N ASN A 234 15.26 0.13 -7.79
CA ASN A 234 16.12 0.03 -8.95
C ASN A 234 17.20 1.13 -8.93
N ASN A 235 18.43 0.82 -9.37
CA ASN A 235 19.55 1.76 -9.35
C ASN A 235 19.55 2.77 -10.53
N ASN A 236 18.52 2.78 -11.37
CA ASN A 236 18.46 3.58 -12.58
C ASN A 236 17.26 4.54 -12.57
N LYS A 237 17.53 5.80 -12.25
CA LYS A 237 16.53 6.88 -12.14
C LYS A 237 15.74 7.20 -13.41
N ASN A 238 16.14 6.62 -14.55
CA ASN A 238 15.47 6.83 -15.84
C ASN A 238 14.51 5.69 -16.22
N VAL A 239 14.36 4.66 -15.39
CA VAL A 239 13.51 3.50 -15.66
C VAL A 239 12.62 3.16 -14.46
N GLY A 240 11.72 2.20 -14.66
CA GLY A 240 10.78 1.74 -13.65
C GLY A 240 9.83 2.82 -13.18
N ILE A 241 9.55 2.77 -11.88
CA ILE A 241 8.74 3.75 -11.17
C ILE A 241 9.30 5.17 -11.27
N ASP A 242 10.62 5.35 -11.35
CA ASP A 242 11.22 6.69 -11.41
C ASP A 242 10.90 7.38 -12.74
N SER A 243 10.68 6.62 -13.81
CA SER A 243 10.22 7.15 -15.09
C SER A 243 8.72 7.50 -15.11
N TRP A 244 7.94 6.92 -14.19
CA TRP A 244 6.50 7.15 -14.02
C TRP A 244 6.25 8.41 -13.20
N LYS A 245 5.71 9.45 -13.85
CA LYS A 245 5.44 10.74 -13.21
C LYS A 245 3.97 11.12 -13.32
N LEU A 246 3.36 11.52 -12.20
CA LEU A 246 1.97 11.99 -12.16
C LEU A 246 1.71 13.16 -13.13
N SER A 247 2.70 14.04 -13.32
CA SER A 247 2.62 15.15 -14.28
C SER A 247 2.53 14.72 -15.74
N LYS A 248 2.85 13.45 -16.06
CA LYS A 248 2.74 12.87 -17.41
C LYS A 248 1.45 12.09 -17.64
N LEU A 249 0.55 12.02 -16.64
CA LEU A 249 -0.73 11.32 -16.76
C LEU A 249 -1.81 12.15 -17.46
N GLN A 250 -1.55 13.44 -17.69
CA GLN A 250 -2.42 14.30 -18.48
C GLN A 250 -1.66 14.79 -19.71
N PHE A 251 -2.28 14.66 -20.88
CA PHE A 251 -1.68 15.05 -22.14
C PHE A 251 -2.77 15.46 -23.13
N GLY A 252 -2.43 16.31 -24.08
CA GLY A 252 -3.39 16.89 -25.00
C GLY A 252 -2.73 17.49 -26.23
N ALA A 253 -3.55 17.82 -27.21
CA ALA A 253 -3.11 18.56 -28.39
C ALA A 253 -2.51 19.92 -27.96
N PRO A 254 -1.47 20.43 -28.65
CA PRO A 254 -0.84 21.71 -28.30
C PRO A 254 -1.82 22.90 -28.28
N ASP A 255 -2.89 22.84 -29.07
CA ASP A 255 -3.96 23.83 -29.13
C ASP A 255 -5.01 23.71 -27.99
N GLY A 256 -4.86 22.72 -27.09
CA GLY A 256 -5.80 22.42 -26.02
C GLY A 256 -7.18 21.96 -26.51
N SER A 257 -7.34 21.62 -27.79
CA SER A 257 -8.63 21.18 -28.34
C SER A 257 -9.04 19.80 -27.84
N VAL A 258 -8.06 18.99 -27.43
CA VAL A 258 -8.25 17.67 -26.86
C VAL A 258 -7.28 17.51 -25.70
N VAL A 259 -7.80 17.16 -24.53
CA VAL A 259 -7.02 16.89 -23.32
C VAL A 259 -7.55 15.59 -22.73
N ALA A 260 -6.66 14.66 -22.45
CA ALA A 260 -7.00 13.37 -21.88
C ALA A 260 -6.19 13.13 -20.60
N GLN A 261 -6.74 12.26 -19.77
CA GLN A 261 -6.19 11.91 -18.47
C GLN A 261 -6.19 10.40 -18.29
N VAL A 262 -5.05 9.88 -17.84
CA VAL A 262 -4.92 8.55 -17.26
C VAL A 262 -5.30 8.67 -15.78
N ASP A 263 -6.34 7.97 -15.39
CA ASP A 263 -6.83 7.95 -14.01
C ASP A 263 -6.04 6.93 -13.19
N GLU A 264 -5.94 5.70 -13.71
CA GLU A 264 -5.22 4.59 -13.10
C GLU A 264 -4.76 3.56 -14.15
N LEU A 265 -3.63 2.91 -13.91
CA LEU A 265 -3.17 1.72 -14.62
C LEU A 265 -3.09 0.56 -13.63
N ILE A 266 -3.99 -0.42 -13.74
CA ILE A 266 -4.11 -1.51 -12.77
C ILE A 266 -3.57 -2.80 -13.37
N ALA A 267 -2.47 -3.29 -12.82
CA ALA A 267 -1.99 -4.64 -13.03
C ALA A 267 -2.72 -5.62 -12.10
N ILE A 268 -3.03 -6.80 -12.66
CA ILE A 268 -3.69 -7.91 -11.99
C ILE A 268 -2.87 -9.15 -12.29
N ASP A 269 -2.45 -9.85 -11.24
CA ASP A 269 -1.79 -11.14 -11.39
C ASP A 269 -2.83 -12.21 -11.73
N TRP A 270 -2.82 -12.69 -12.98
CA TRP A 270 -3.72 -13.77 -13.38
C TRP A 270 -3.39 -15.09 -12.67
N ASN A 271 -2.16 -15.28 -12.22
CA ASN A 271 -1.74 -16.49 -11.52
C ASN A 271 -1.99 -16.43 -10.01
N ASP A 272 -2.44 -15.29 -9.49
CA ASP A 272 -2.88 -15.15 -8.11
C ASP A 272 -4.43 -15.12 -8.02
N PRO A 273 -5.08 -16.21 -7.58
CA PRO A 273 -6.54 -16.22 -7.43
C PRO A 273 -7.04 -15.31 -6.31
N LYS A 274 -6.14 -14.86 -5.41
CA LYS A 274 -6.45 -13.97 -4.29
C LYS A 274 -6.15 -12.50 -4.59
N ASP A 275 -5.65 -12.17 -5.79
CA ASP A 275 -5.46 -10.79 -6.20
C ASP A 275 -6.79 -10.02 -6.08
N PRO A 276 -6.85 -8.96 -5.25
CA PRO A 276 -8.10 -8.25 -4.94
C PRO A 276 -8.67 -7.50 -6.17
N ASN A 277 -7.86 -7.24 -7.19
CA ASN A 277 -8.27 -6.57 -8.41
C ASN A 277 -8.88 -7.53 -9.44
N ARG A 278 -8.84 -8.86 -9.22
CA ARG A 278 -9.63 -9.81 -10.03
C ARG A 278 -11.11 -9.49 -10.06
N LYS A 279 -11.64 -8.82 -9.02
CA LYS A 279 -13.02 -8.32 -8.99
C LYS A 279 -13.35 -7.34 -10.13
N LEU A 280 -12.35 -6.71 -10.75
CA LEU A 280 -12.51 -5.80 -11.89
C LEU A 280 -12.71 -6.54 -13.22
N LEU A 281 -12.34 -7.83 -13.29
CA LEU A 281 -12.45 -8.65 -14.49
C LEU A 281 -13.84 -9.30 -14.60
N PRO A 282 -14.35 -9.54 -15.82
CA PRO A 282 -15.50 -10.41 -16.02
C PRO A 282 -15.20 -11.84 -15.57
N SER A 283 -16.22 -12.68 -15.54
CA SER A 283 -16.06 -14.11 -15.26
C SER A 283 -15.02 -14.71 -16.20
N LYS A 284 -14.22 -15.68 -15.71
CA LYS A 284 -13.09 -16.26 -16.46
C LYS A 284 -13.44 -16.69 -17.89
N ASN A 285 -14.59 -17.33 -18.09
CA ASN A 285 -15.08 -17.80 -19.40
C ASN A 285 -15.60 -16.67 -20.32
N LYS A 286 -15.70 -15.45 -19.80
CA LYS A 286 -16.11 -14.25 -20.52
C LYS A 286 -14.96 -13.27 -20.73
N LEU A 287 -13.77 -13.58 -20.22
CA LEU A 287 -12.55 -12.85 -20.49
C LEU A 287 -11.80 -13.55 -21.64
N VAL A 288 -11.53 -12.83 -22.72
CA VAL A 288 -10.74 -13.32 -23.86
C VAL A 288 -9.64 -12.35 -24.22
N TRP A 289 -8.59 -12.84 -24.88
CA TRP A 289 -7.60 -12.01 -25.57
C TRP A 289 -7.65 -12.26 -27.07
N LYS A 290 -7.34 -11.22 -27.85
CA LYS A 290 -7.66 -11.13 -29.27
C LYS A 290 -6.42 -11.06 -30.14
N PHE A 291 -6.49 -11.73 -31.30
CA PHE A 291 -5.57 -11.52 -32.42
C PHE A 291 -6.35 -11.57 -33.74
N GLY A 292 -6.57 -10.40 -34.35
CA GLY A 292 -7.50 -10.29 -35.47
C GLY A 292 -8.90 -10.78 -35.07
N SER A 293 -9.48 -11.68 -35.88
CA SER A 293 -10.76 -12.32 -35.57
C SER A 293 -10.65 -13.41 -34.49
N LYS A 294 -9.46 -13.95 -34.23
CA LYS A 294 -9.25 -15.05 -33.29
C LYS A 294 -9.44 -14.59 -31.84
N GLU A 295 -10.07 -15.46 -31.06
CA GLU A 295 -10.30 -15.30 -29.63
C GLU A 295 -9.65 -16.43 -28.86
N ASN A 296 -9.01 -16.10 -27.76
CA ASN A 296 -8.39 -17.06 -26.87
C ASN A 296 -8.91 -16.85 -25.46
N VAL A 297 -9.34 -17.93 -24.82
CA VAL A 297 -9.84 -17.90 -23.44
C VAL A 297 -8.69 -17.89 -22.44
N PHE A 298 -8.94 -17.30 -21.27
CA PHE A 298 -7.99 -17.35 -20.17
C PHE A 298 -8.06 -18.71 -19.47
N THR A 299 -6.94 -19.45 -19.46
CA THR A 299 -6.83 -20.75 -18.78
C THR A 299 -6.17 -20.60 -17.41
N ASN A 300 -6.20 -21.62 -16.55
CA ASN A 300 -5.60 -21.52 -15.21
C ASN A 300 -4.06 -21.56 -15.26
N ASP A 301 -3.51 -22.23 -16.26
CA ASP A 301 -2.08 -22.41 -16.50
C ASP A 301 -1.43 -21.22 -17.22
N LEU A 302 -2.22 -20.36 -17.87
CA LEU A 302 -1.74 -19.17 -18.57
C LEU A 302 -0.92 -18.28 -17.62
N GLN A 303 0.36 -18.08 -17.91
CA GLN A 303 1.28 -17.28 -17.10
C GLN A 303 1.25 -15.83 -17.58
N ALA A 304 0.41 -15.00 -16.95
CA ALA A 304 0.11 -13.67 -17.46
C ALA A 304 -0.17 -12.63 -16.37
N TYR A 305 0.02 -11.37 -16.75
CA TYR A 305 -0.60 -10.23 -16.10
C TYR A 305 -1.72 -9.68 -16.98
N VAL A 306 -2.79 -9.20 -16.35
CA VAL A 306 -3.82 -8.40 -16.99
C VAL A 306 -3.62 -6.94 -16.57
N ILE A 307 -3.45 -6.05 -17.54
CA ILE A 307 -3.19 -4.62 -17.31
C ILE A 307 -4.41 -3.84 -17.80
N LEU A 308 -5.13 -3.20 -16.88
CA LEU A 308 -6.30 -2.38 -17.18
C LEU A 308 -5.92 -0.89 -17.20
N LEU A 309 -6.43 -0.15 -18.17
CA LEU A 309 -6.27 1.31 -18.24
C LEU A 309 -7.61 1.99 -17.96
N LYS A 310 -7.65 2.81 -16.90
CA LYS A 310 -8.73 3.78 -16.65
C LYS A 310 -8.29 5.14 -17.15
N SER A 311 -9.09 5.71 -18.03
CA SER A 311 -8.80 7.01 -18.64
C SER A 311 -10.05 7.67 -19.18
N HIS A 312 -9.99 8.97 -19.36
CA HIS A 312 -11.06 9.76 -19.97
C HIS A 312 -10.51 10.97 -20.72
N TYR A 313 -11.34 11.56 -21.57
CA TYR A 313 -11.09 12.88 -22.16
C TYR A 313 -11.62 13.96 -21.20
N VAL A 314 -10.73 14.81 -20.70
CA VAL A 314 -11.06 16.01 -19.92
C VAL A 314 -11.67 17.07 -20.82
N VAL A 315 -11.11 17.24 -22.02
CA VAL A 315 -11.59 18.16 -23.06
C VAL A 315 -11.61 17.44 -24.39
N ASN A 316 -12.70 17.59 -25.14
CA ASN A 316 -12.78 17.12 -26.52
C ASN A 316 -13.65 18.06 -27.37
N LYS A 317 -13.02 19.08 -27.95
CA LYS A 317 -13.65 20.04 -28.88
C LYS A 317 -13.83 19.47 -30.30
N LYS A 318 -13.33 18.25 -30.55
CA LYS A 318 -13.32 17.59 -31.86
C LYS A 318 -13.95 16.18 -31.78
N PRO A 319 -15.19 16.03 -31.25
CA PRO A 319 -15.76 14.71 -30.93
C PRO A 319 -16.00 13.81 -32.15
N LYS A 320 -16.12 14.38 -33.37
CA LYS A 320 -16.19 13.59 -34.60
C LYS A 320 -14.85 12.97 -34.99
N LEU A 321 -13.74 13.66 -34.70
CA LEU A 321 -12.38 13.17 -34.97
C LEU A 321 -11.90 12.23 -33.84
N TYR A 322 -12.38 12.47 -32.61
CA TYR A 322 -12.06 11.66 -31.43
C TYR A 322 -13.37 11.11 -30.82
N PRO A 323 -14.02 10.12 -31.47
CA PRO A 323 -15.31 9.59 -31.03
C PRO A 323 -15.20 8.67 -29.80
N PHE A 324 -13.99 8.32 -29.38
CA PHE A 324 -13.74 7.45 -28.25
C PHE A 324 -13.84 8.20 -26.92
N LYS A 325 -14.22 7.48 -25.86
CA LYS A 325 -14.35 8.03 -24.50
C LYS A 325 -13.12 7.78 -23.62
N ARG A 326 -12.06 7.21 -24.19
CA ARG A 326 -10.88 6.69 -23.47
C ARG A 326 -9.64 6.69 -24.35
N LEU A 327 -8.50 6.50 -23.72
CA LEU A 327 -7.19 6.33 -24.35
C LEU A 327 -6.90 4.87 -24.73
N SER A 328 -5.98 4.68 -25.67
CA SER A 328 -5.42 3.36 -26.00
C SER A 328 -4.19 3.08 -25.16
N LEU A 329 -4.11 1.86 -24.60
CA LEU A 329 -2.93 1.36 -23.91
C LEU A 329 -2.08 0.54 -24.90
N ASN A 330 -0.77 0.81 -24.94
CA ASN A 330 0.21 -0.03 -25.59
C ASN A 330 1.33 -0.38 -24.63
N ILE A 331 1.82 -1.61 -24.71
CA ILE A 331 3.03 -2.03 -24.02
C ILE A 331 3.98 -2.57 -25.09
N MET A 332 5.13 -1.93 -25.25
CA MET A 332 6.10 -2.23 -26.30
C MET A 332 7.39 -2.81 -25.72
N GLY A 333 8.27 -3.31 -26.59
CA GLY A 333 9.56 -3.89 -26.19
C GLY A 333 9.58 -5.41 -26.09
N TYR A 334 8.45 -6.08 -26.37
CA TYR A 334 8.38 -7.53 -26.52
C TYR A 334 8.74 -7.92 -27.96
N ASN A 335 9.66 -8.87 -28.14
CA ASN A 335 10.10 -9.40 -29.43
C ASN A 335 9.35 -10.69 -29.84
N GLY A 336 8.24 -11.01 -29.17
CA GLY A 336 7.37 -12.11 -29.56
C GLY A 336 6.83 -11.92 -30.98
N LYS A 337 6.70 -13.02 -31.74
CA LYS A 337 6.02 -12.98 -33.04
C LYS A 337 4.52 -13.18 -32.85
N PRO A 338 3.67 -12.30 -33.41
CA PRO A 338 2.24 -12.43 -33.28
C PRO A 338 1.76 -13.68 -34.01
N ASN A 339 1.21 -14.65 -33.27
CA ASN A 339 0.64 -15.88 -33.85
C ASN A 339 -0.78 -16.18 -33.34
N GLY A 340 -1.28 -15.39 -32.39
CA GLY A 340 -2.63 -15.50 -31.84
C GLY A 340 -2.91 -16.82 -31.11
N THR A 341 -1.89 -17.61 -30.78
CA THR A 341 -2.01 -18.92 -30.14
C THR A 341 -1.19 -19.01 -28.86
N ILE A 342 -0.03 -18.35 -28.86
CA ILE A 342 0.87 -18.26 -27.73
C ILE A 342 0.91 -16.81 -27.27
N LEU A 343 0.77 -16.59 -25.96
CA LEU A 343 1.01 -15.30 -25.34
C LEU A 343 2.53 -15.08 -25.21
N ASN A 344 3.13 -14.40 -26.20
CA ASN A 344 4.57 -14.06 -26.23
C ASN A 344 4.83 -12.54 -26.38
N MET A 345 3.76 -11.76 -26.46
CA MET A 345 3.73 -10.31 -26.52
C MET A 345 2.37 -9.82 -25.99
N PRO A 346 2.19 -8.52 -25.75
CA PRO A 346 0.92 -7.98 -25.30
C PRO A 346 -0.21 -8.19 -26.32
N TYR A 347 -1.39 -8.58 -25.85
CA TYR A 347 -2.61 -8.69 -26.66
C TYR A 347 -3.77 -7.94 -26.00
N VAL A 348 -4.66 -7.39 -26.82
CA VAL A 348 -5.88 -6.74 -26.34
C VAL A 348 -6.80 -7.78 -25.69
N ILE A 349 -7.39 -7.40 -24.56
CA ILE A 349 -8.43 -8.20 -23.90
C ILE A 349 -9.82 -7.65 -24.18
N GLU A 350 -10.81 -8.53 -24.18
CA GLU A 350 -12.22 -8.17 -24.30
C GLU A 350 -13.04 -8.88 -23.24
N SER A 351 -14.09 -8.18 -22.77
CA SER A 351 -15.15 -8.77 -21.97
C SER A 351 -16.34 -9.15 -22.84
N LYS A 352 -16.77 -10.40 -22.73
CA LYS A 352 -18.03 -10.90 -23.30
C LYS A 352 -19.24 -10.65 -22.39
N GLU A 353 -19.04 -10.02 -21.23
CA GLU A 353 -20.12 -9.54 -20.36
C GLU A 353 -20.49 -8.10 -20.75
N LYS A 354 -21.72 -7.90 -21.23
CA LYS A 354 -22.19 -6.57 -21.69
C LYS A 354 -22.07 -5.51 -20.60
N GLU A 355 -22.44 -5.86 -19.37
CA GLU A 355 -22.43 -4.94 -18.22
C GLU A 355 -21.03 -4.67 -17.64
N LYS A 356 -20.00 -5.40 -18.10
CA LYS A 356 -18.65 -5.32 -17.52
C LYS A 356 -17.60 -5.18 -18.61
N GLN A 357 -17.71 -4.09 -19.36
CA GLN A 357 -16.70 -3.72 -20.35
C GLN A 357 -15.39 -3.35 -19.66
N ILE A 358 -14.28 -3.90 -20.16
CA ILE A 358 -12.94 -3.64 -19.67
C ILE A 358 -12.04 -3.22 -20.82
N TYR A 359 -10.99 -2.51 -20.49
CA TYR A 359 -10.04 -2.00 -21.46
C TYR A 359 -8.63 -2.22 -20.94
N GLY A 360 -7.84 -2.98 -21.69
CA GLY A 360 -6.55 -3.40 -21.22
C GLY A 360 -5.84 -4.34 -22.16
N LEU A 361 -4.72 -4.83 -21.67
CA LEU A 361 -3.87 -5.82 -22.33
C LEU A 361 -3.68 -7.02 -21.42
N VAL A 362 -3.42 -8.17 -22.01
CA VAL A 362 -2.78 -9.29 -21.34
C VAL A 362 -1.32 -9.32 -21.78
N ILE A 363 -0.40 -9.51 -20.84
CA ILE A 363 1.04 -9.60 -21.12
C ILE A 363 1.60 -10.91 -20.56
N PRO A 364 2.56 -11.55 -21.25
CA PRO A 364 3.21 -12.75 -20.73
C PRO A 364 4.11 -12.45 -19.55
N LYS A 365 4.12 -13.32 -18.54
CA LYS A 365 5.13 -13.31 -17.47
C LYS A 365 6.48 -13.86 -17.91
N LYS A 366 6.46 -14.81 -18.83
CA LYS A 366 7.63 -15.56 -19.30
C LYS A 366 7.44 -16.00 -20.75
N GLY A 367 8.48 -16.57 -21.35
CA GLY A 367 8.42 -17.06 -22.73
C GLY A 367 8.43 -15.94 -23.77
N PHE A 368 8.92 -14.76 -23.39
CA PHE A 368 9.17 -13.64 -24.30
C PHE A 368 10.64 -13.24 -24.25
N SER A 369 11.08 -12.50 -25.26
CA SER A 369 12.38 -11.83 -25.28
C SER A 369 12.18 -10.34 -25.49
N THR A 370 13.17 -9.54 -25.14
CA THR A 370 13.19 -8.08 -25.36
C THR A 370 14.51 -7.69 -26.03
N GLY A 371 14.47 -6.65 -26.85
CA GLY A 371 15.66 -6.04 -27.46
C GLY A 371 16.25 -4.91 -26.61
N GLY A 372 15.69 -4.61 -25.44
CA GLY A 372 16.13 -3.50 -24.61
C GLY A 372 15.11 -3.17 -23.53
N SER A 373 14.40 -2.06 -23.70
CA SER A 373 13.40 -1.60 -22.74
C SER A 373 11.97 -2.02 -23.08
N ILE A 374 11.20 -2.30 -22.03
CA ILE A 374 9.74 -2.42 -22.08
C ILE A 374 9.14 -1.07 -21.76
N GLU A 375 8.23 -0.59 -22.59
CA GLU A 375 7.64 0.74 -22.45
C GLU A 375 6.13 0.62 -22.28
N VAL A 376 5.59 1.36 -21.32
CA VAL A 376 4.15 1.56 -21.15
C VAL A 376 3.80 2.87 -21.84
N LEU A 377 3.00 2.80 -22.91
CA LEU A 377 2.59 3.94 -23.70
C LEU A 377 1.07 4.08 -23.68
N VAL A 378 0.64 5.33 -23.79
CA VAL A 378 -0.75 5.66 -24.03
C VAL A 378 -0.86 6.50 -25.28
N GLU A 379 -1.80 6.11 -26.14
CA GLU A 379 -2.07 6.77 -27.41
C GLU A 379 -3.39 7.52 -27.34
N THR A 380 -3.38 8.75 -27.86
CA THR A 380 -4.61 9.46 -28.20
C THR A 380 -5.08 8.97 -29.58
N ILE A 381 -6.18 8.24 -29.66
CA ILE A 381 -6.55 7.49 -30.86
C ILE A 381 -7.12 8.37 -31.99
N THR A 382 -6.71 7.95 -33.19
CA THR A 382 -7.01 8.18 -34.62
C THR A 382 -8.48 7.94 -35.06
N ALA A 383 -9.01 8.60 -36.10
CA ALA A 383 -8.56 8.64 -37.50
C ALA A 383 -8.43 10.06 -38.10
N GLY A 384 -7.39 10.28 -38.93
CA GLY A 384 -7.18 11.49 -39.75
C GLY A 384 -6.28 12.59 -39.15
N ALA A 385 -5.60 12.33 -38.02
CA ALA A 385 -4.74 13.30 -37.31
C ALA A 385 -3.43 12.66 -36.80
N PRO A 386 -2.43 13.47 -36.37
CA PRO A 386 -1.19 12.95 -35.77
C PRO A 386 -1.46 12.17 -34.48
N VAL A 387 -0.89 10.96 -34.38
CA VAL A 387 -0.90 10.16 -33.16
C VAL A 387 0.10 10.75 -32.18
N TYR A 388 -0.34 11.06 -30.96
CA TYR A 388 0.57 11.35 -29.84
C TYR A 388 0.77 10.08 -29.02
N LEU A 389 2.01 9.59 -28.99
CA LEU A 389 2.45 8.54 -28.09
C LEU A 389 3.10 9.18 -26.88
N ASN A 390 2.56 8.91 -25.69
CA ASN A 390 3.19 9.32 -24.44
C ASN A 390 3.69 8.10 -23.69
N THR A 391 5.00 8.04 -23.47
CA THR A 391 5.61 7.03 -22.62
C THR A 391 5.35 7.36 -21.16
N LEU A 392 4.55 6.53 -20.50
CA LEU A 392 4.26 6.64 -19.07
C LEU A 392 5.38 6.04 -18.21
N SER A 393 6.00 4.96 -18.67
CA SER A 393 7.15 4.34 -18.01
C SER A 393 8.00 3.58 -19.00
N ARG A 394 9.31 3.52 -18.73
CA ARG A 394 10.27 2.66 -19.39
C ARG A 394 10.86 1.72 -18.35
N SER A 395 10.97 0.43 -18.62
CA SER A 395 11.60 -0.56 -17.74
C SER A 395 12.62 -1.37 -18.52
N VAL A 396 13.63 -1.89 -17.84
CA VAL A 396 14.61 -2.82 -18.41
C VAL A 396 14.49 -4.13 -17.65
N LEU A 397 14.51 -5.26 -18.36
CA LEU A 397 14.48 -6.56 -17.69
C LEU A 397 15.73 -6.71 -16.82
N ILE A 398 15.50 -6.94 -15.53
CA ILE A 398 16.53 -7.40 -14.60
C ILE A 398 16.66 -8.90 -14.87
N LYS A 399 17.37 -9.28 -15.93
CA LYS A 399 17.67 -10.69 -16.17
C LYS A 399 18.68 -11.19 -15.16
#